data_AF-A0A2G9TB11-F1
#
_entry.id   AF-A0A2G9TB11-F1
#
_cell.length_a   1.000
_cell.length_b   1.000
_cell.length_c   1.000
_cell.angle_alpha   90.00
_cell.angle_beta   90.00
_cell.angle_gamma   90.00
#
_symmetry.space_group_name_H-M   'P 1'
#
loop_
_entity.id
_entity.type
_entity.pdbx_description
1 polymer ?
#
loop_
_entity_poly.entity_id
_entity_poly.type
_entity_poly.pdbx_seq_one_letter_code
_entity_poly.pdbx_strand_id
1 'polypeptide(L)'
;SASSVRFTNEPLSGGVELFPPLSQFVDWRSEQLAEWMGEVGFAQYVPEVSKYVRSGRHFLNMNSHEYEIVLGMKSPLHRKRLNLLLRRIEDETDSPASNWDIQKTQKWLEDIGLPQYKEVFCENMIDGLMFSALTAADLVE
;
A
#
# COMPACT_ATOMS: atom_id res chain seq x y z
N SER A 1 -22.72 32.01 -2.70
CA SER A 1 -21.51 31.44 -3.32
C SER A 1 -20.93 30.41 -2.37
N ALA A 2 -21.10 29.13 -2.66
CA ALA A 2 -20.57 28.05 -1.83
C ALA A 2 -19.19 27.67 -2.38
N SER A 3 -18.12 28.03 -1.65
CA SER A 3 -16.77 27.58 -1.97
C SER A 3 -16.63 26.13 -1.55
N SER A 4 -16.53 25.23 -2.53
CA SER A 4 -16.25 23.82 -2.32
C SER A 4 -14.80 23.68 -1.83
N VAL A 5 -14.62 23.31 -0.56
CA VAL A 5 -13.32 22.98 0.00
C VAL A 5 -12.88 21.67 -0.64
N ARG A 6 -11.88 21.75 -1.53
CA ARG A 6 -11.17 20.57 -2.00
C ARG A 6 -10.36 20.06 -0.82
N PHE A 7 -10.66 18.86 -0.35
CA PHE A 7 -9.76 18.11 0.52
C PHE A 7 -8.56 17.69 -0.34
N THR A 8 -7.51 18.49 -0.35
CA THR A 8 -6.20 18.04 -0.79
C THR A 8 -5.63 17.16 0.31
N ASN A 9 -5.22 15.93 -0.05
CA ASN A 9 -4.43 15.04 0.81
C ASN A 9 -3.00 15.58 0.97
N GLU A 10 -2.84 16.85 1.35
CA GLU A 10 -1.52 17.33 1.78
C GLU A 10 -1.25 16.78 3.18
N PRO A 11 -0.08 16.18 3.45
CA PRO A 11 0.25 15.69 4.78
C PRO A 11 0.31 16.88 5.74
N LEU A 12 -0.66 16.95 6.65
CA LEU A 12 -0.58 17.86 7.78
C LEU A 12 0.48 17.30 8.74
N SER A 13 1.64 17.98 8.75
CA SER A 13 2.83 17.71 9.58
C SER A 13 3.83 16.69 9.01
N GLY A 14 4.73 17.15 8.14
CA GLY A 14 6.08 16.59 7.94
C GLY A 14 6.22 15.19 7.35
N GLY A 15 5.15 14.42 7.22
CA GLY A 15 5.17 13.06 6.67
C GLY A 15 5.28 13.03 5.15
N VAL A 16 5.88 11.95 4.63
CA VAL A 16 5.96 11.68 3.19
C VAL A 16 4.57 11.51 2.55
N GLU A 17 4.41 12.03 1.33
CA GLU A 17 3.17 11.87 0.54
C GLU A 17 2.93 10.39 0.19
N LEU A 18 1.71 9.88 0.38
CA LEU A 18 1.40 8.45 0.15
C LEU A 18 1.37 8.07 -1.33
N PHE A 19 0.95 9.00 -2.19
CA PHE A 19 0.79 8.77 -3.63
C PHE A 19 1.37 9.97 -4.42
N PRO A 20 2.70 10.16 -4.36
CA PRO A 20 3.36 11.25 -5.08
C PRO A 20 3.26 11.05 -6.60
N PRO A 21 3.45 12.12 -7.41
CA PRO A 21 3.63 11.99 -8.85
C PRO A 21 4.77 11.02 -9.20
N LEU A 22 4.63 10.25 -10.28
CA LEU A 22 5.65 9.28 -10.69
C LEU A 22 7.00 9.94 -10.89
N SER A 23 7.01 11.14 -11.48
CA SER A 23 8.23 11.94 -11.71
C SER A 23 9.00 12.25 -10.44
N GLN A 24 8.32 12.30 -9.29
CA GLN A 24 8.95 12.52 -7.99
C GLN A 24 9.36 11.20 -7.34
N PHE A 25 8.49 10.18 -7.37
CA PHE A 25 8.74 8.89 -6.74
C PHE A 25 10.01 8.22 -7.26
N VAL A 26 10.25 8.28 -8.57
CA VAL A 26 11.41 7.60 -9.22
C VAL A 26 12.77 8.02 -8.65
N ASP A 27 12.86 9.26 -8.15
CA ASP A 27 14.07 9.86 -7.62
C ASP A 27 14.16 9.78 -6.09
N TRP A 28 13.13 9.24 -5.41
CA TRP A 28 13.18 9.02 -3.97
C TRP A 28 14.32 8.11 -3.59
N ARG A 29 15.01 8.45 -2.50
CA ARG A 29 16.11 7.65 -1.93
C ARG A 29 15.63 6.78 -0.79
N SER A 30 16.50 5.89 -0.31
CA SER A 30 16.20 4.87 0.70
C SER A 30 15.49 5.41 1.94
N GLU A 31 15.82 6.62 2.41
CA GLU A 31 15.17 7.26 3.57
C GLU A 31 13.69 7.60 3.30
N GLN A 32 13.38 8.23 2.18
CA GLN A 32 11.99 8.55 1.80
C GLN A 32 11.18 7.28 1.52
N LEU A 33 11.81 6.27 0.91
CA LEU A 33 11.16 4.98 0.64
C LEU A 33 10.88 4.22 1.94
N ALA A 34 11.79 4.29 2.91
CA ALA A 34 11.64 3.70 4.23
C ALA A 34 10.50 4.36 5.02
N GLU A 35 10.44 5.69 5.03
CA GLU A 35 9.34 6.44 5.63
C GLU A 35 8.01 6.07 4.96
N TRP A 36 7.97 6.07 3.63
CA TRP A 36 6.76 5.75 2.86
C TRP A 36 6.26 4.33 3.15
N MET A 37 7.17 3.36 3.22
CA MET A 37 6.83 1.98 3.61
C MET A 37 6.22 1.91 5.00
N GLY A 38 6.68 2.72 5.96
CA GLY A 38 6.05 2.83 7.28
C GLY A 38 4.61 3.34 7.18
N GLU A 39 4.42 4.45 6.47
CA GLU A 39 3.13 5.13 6.33
C GLU A 39 2.08 4.30 5.56
N VAL A 40 2.50 3.52 4.55
CA VAL A 40 1.58 2.63 3.81
C VAL A 40 1.32 1.27 4.49
N GLY A 41 1.84 1.06 5.70
CA GLY A 41 1.53 -0.10 6.55
C GLY A 41 2.55 -1.24 6.52
N PHE A 42 3.72 -1.03 5.91
CA PHE A 42 4.80 -2.03 5.78
C PHE A 42 5.98 -1.77 6.73
N ALA A 43 5.72 -1.24 7.93
CA ALA A 43 6.73 -0.91 8.94
C ALA A 43 7.72 -2.07 9.20
N GLN A 44 7.26 -3.32 9.17
CA GLN A 44 8.07 -4.52 9.36
C GLN A 44 9.12 -4.77 8.26
N TYR A 45 8.97 -4.17 7.07
CA TYR A 45 9.90 -4.32 5.95
C TYR A 45 10.83 -3.10 5.77
N VAL A 46 10.63 -2.04 6.56
CA VAL A 46 11.42 -0.81 6.51
C VAL A 46 12.93 -1.05 6.63
N PRO A 47 13.44 -1.93 7.51
CA PRO A 47 14.88 -2.17 7.61
C PRO A 47 15.49 -2.69 6.30
N GLU A 48 14.83 -3.64 5.63
CA GLU A 48 15.33 -4.23 4.40
C GLU A 48 15.16 -3.30 3.20
N VAL A 49 14.07 -2.53 3.16
CA VAL A 49 13.89 -1.47 2.16
C VAL A 49 14.99 -0.41 2.28
N SER A 50 15.26 0.06 3.49
CA SER A 50 16.34 1.05 3.76
C SER A 50 17.71 0.54 3.30
N LYS A 51 17.94 -0.77 3.41
CA LYS A 51 19.23 -1.39 3.13
C LYS A 51 19.43 -1.73 1.64
N TYR A 52 18.40 -2.23 0.97
CA TYR A 52 18.54 -2.82 -0.36
C TYR A 52 17.89 -2.01 -1.49
N VAL A 53 16.92 -1.16 -1.18
CA VAL A 53 16.23 -0.35 -2.21
C VAL A 53 16.96 0.99 -2.34
N ARG A 54 17.42 1.29 -3.56
CA ARG A 54 18.34 2.41 -3.85
C ARG A 54 17.63 3.65 -4.35
N SER A 55 16.54 3.45 -5.08
CA SER A 55 15.70 4.53 -5.57
C SER A 55 14.27 4.05 -5.81
N GLY A 56 13.30 4.96 -5.95
CA GLY A 56 11.95 4.58 -6.35
C GLY A 56 11.92 3.90 -7.71
N ARG A 57 12.80 4.31 -8.65
CA ARG A 57 12.99 3.59 -9.92
C ARG A 57 13.46 2.15 -9.71
N HIS A 58 14.38 1.89 -8.79
CA HIS A 58 14.75 0.52 -8.44
C HIS A 58 13.54 -0.23 -7.89
N PHE A 59 12.77 0.41 -7.00
CA PHE A 59 11.63 -0.23 -6.34
C PHE A 59 10.51 -0.63 -7.32
N LEU A 60 10.19 0.25 -8.28
CA LEU A 60 9.21 0.00 -9.34
C LEU A 60 9.60 -1.18 -10.25
N ASN A 61 10.90 -1.43 -10.43
CA ASN A 61 11.39 -2.51 -11.29
C ASN A 61 11.58 -3.84 -10.54
N MET A 62 11.45 -3.86 -9.21
CA MET A 62 11.53 -5.10 -8.44
C MET A 62 10.31 -5.98 -8.72
N ASN A 63 10.53 -7.27 -8.91
CA ASN A 63 9.45 -8.24 -9.10
C ASN A 63 9.07 -8.95 -7.79
N SER A 64 7.99 -9.74 -7.82
CA SER A 64 7.50 -10.46 -6.63
C SER A 64 8.52 -11.43 -6.02
N HIS A 65 9.43 -12.02 -6.81
CA HIS A 65 10.47 -12.89 -6.27
C HIS A 65 11.48 -12.07 -5.46
N GLU A 66 11.89 -10.92 -5.97
CA GLU A 66 12.80 -10.00 -5.26
C GLU A 66 12.19 -9.46 -3.96
N TYR A 67 10.89 -9.17 -3.91
CA TYR A 67 10.22 -8.84 -2.65
C TYR A 67 10.37 -9.95 -1.61
N GLU A 68 10.29 -11.21 -2.04
CA GLU A 68 10.42 -12.33 -1.12
C GLU A 68 11.85 -12.52 -0.63
N ILE A 69 12.83 -12.52 -1.54
CA ILE A 69 14.22 -12.87 -1.21
C ILE A 69 15.03 -11.68 -0.68
N VAL A 70 14.78 -10.47 -1.18
CA VAL A 70 15.53 -9.26 -0.81
C VAL A 70 14.87 -8.55 0.37
N LEU A 71 13.54 -8.42 0.35
CA LEU A 71 12.81 -7.68 1.39
C LEU A 71 12.20 -8.58 2.47
N GLY A 72 12.35 -9.90 2.34
CA GLY A 72 11.82 -10.86 3.31
C GLY A 72 10.30 -10.95 3.34
N MET A 73 9.60 -10.48 2.30
CA MET A 73 8.13 -10.46 2.26
C MET A 73 7.59 -11.86 1.97
N LYS A 74 7.38 -12.66 3.01
CA LYS A 74 6.89 -14.05 2.87
C LYS A 74 5.40 -14.18 2.56
N SER A 75 4.57 -13.25 3.03
CA SER A 75 3.13 -13.22 2.69
C SER A 75 2.93 -12.85 1.21
N PRO A 76 2.26 -13.69 0.40
CA PRO A 76 1.86 -13.35 -0.97
C PRO A 76 0.96 -12.10 -1.03
N LEU A 77 0.08 -11.93 -0.05
CA LEU A 77 -0.84 -10.79 0.02
C LEU A 77 -0.09 -9.49 0.29
N HIS A 78 0.98 -9.50 1.09
CA HIS A 78 1.83 -8.32 1.29
C HIS A 78 2.53 -7.92 -0.02
N ARG A 79 3.09 -8.91 -0.74
CA ARG A 79 3.72 -8.67 -2.05
C ARG A 79 2.71 -8.13 -3.07
N LYS A 80 1.50 -8.67 -3.07
CA LYS A 80 0.40 -8.21 -3.94
C LYS A 80 -0.01 -6.78 -3.60
N ARG A 81 -0.21 -6.46 -2.33
CA ARG A 81 -0.55 -5.10 -1.87
C ARG A 81 0.52 -4.09 -2.30
N LEU A 82 1.79 -4.39 -2.07
CA LEU A 82 2.89 -3.50 -2.46
C LEU A 82 2.90 -3.24 -3.98
N ASN A 83 2.74 -4.30 -4.79
CA ASN A 83 2.61 -4.16 -6.24
C ASN A 83 1.45 -3.23 -6.64
N LEU A 84 0.29 -3.33 -5.97
CA LEU A 84 -0.86 -2.49 -6.28
C LEU A 84 -0.61 -1.02 -5.93
N LEU A 85 0.05 -0.74 -4.79
CA LEU A 85 0.42 0.63 -4.41
C LEU A 85 1.42 1.23 -5.40
N LEU A 86 2.44 0.46 -5.80
CA LEU A 86 3.46 0.91 -6.76
C LEU A 86 2.85 1.15 -8.15
N ARG A 87 1.97 0.26 -8.63
CA ARG A 87 1.24 0.47 -9.88
C ARG A 87 0.36 1.71 -9.84
N ARG A 88 -0.28 1.99 -8.72
CA ARG A 88 -1.09 3.20 -8.56
C ARG A 88 -0.25 4.47 -8.74
N ILE A 89 0.97 4.47 -8.21
CA ILE A 89 1.94 5.56 -8.40
C ILE A 89 2.39 5.62 -9.88
N GLU A 90 2.69 4.47 -10.49
CA GLU A 90 3.15 4.39 -11.88
C GLU A 90 2.10 4.84 -12.91
N ASP A 91 0.85 4.43 -12.72
CA ASP A 91 -0.26 4.78 -13.59
C ASP A 91 -0.82 6.19 -13.29
N GLU A 92 -0.41 6.82 -12.18
CA GLU A 92 -0.95 8.08 -11.67
C GLU A 92 -2.50 8.10 -11.61
N THR A 93 -3.08 6.95 -11.29
CA THR A 93 -4.55 6.78 -11.26
C THR A 93 -5.09 6.81 -9.83
N ASP A 94 -6.29 7.38 -9.70
CA ASP A 94 -7.08 7.26 -8.48
C ASP A 94 -8.37 6.49 -8.75
N SER A 95 -8.76 5.67 -7.79
CA SER A 95 -9.90 4.75 -7.86
C SER A 95 -10.88 5.09 -6.74
N PRO A 96 -12.21 4.96 -6.94
CA PRO A 96 -13.16 5.04 -5.83
C PRO A 96 -12.82 4.09 -4.67
N ALA A 97 -12.16 2.96 -4.97
CA ALA A 97 -11.70 1.99 -3.99
C ALA A 97 -10.62 2.53 -3.04
N SER A 98 -9.90 3.60 -3.43
CA SER A 98 -8.92 4.29 -2.58
C SER A 98 -9.53 4.88 -1.31
N ASN A 99 -10.83 5.23 -1.35
CA ASN A 99 -11.56 5.78 -0.20
C ASN A 99 -12.03 4.69 0.78
N TRP A 100 -11.79 3.42 0.47
CA TRP A 100 -12.18 2.29 1.30
C TRP A 100 -10.95 1.78 2.07
N ASP A 101 -10.78 2.25 3.30
CA ASP A 101 -9.66 1.89 4.17
C ASP A 101 -9.84 0.52 4.87
N ILE A 102 -8.84 0.13 5.65
CA ILE A 102 -8.85 -1.12 6.44
C ILE A 102 -9.99 -1.08 7.47
N GLN A 103 -10.31 0.06 8.10
CA GLN A 103 -11.37 0.14 9.11
C GLN A 103 -12.76 -0.09 8.49
N LYS A 104 -13.01 0.43 7.29
CA LYS A 104 -14.22 0.14 6.52
C LYS A 104 -14.31 -1.33 6.15
N THR A 105 -13.19 -1.95 5.81
CA THR A 105 -13.11 -3.40 5.59
C THR A 105 -13.48 -4.20 6.84
N GLN A 106 -12.93 -3.82 7.99
CA GLN A 106 -13.24 -4.43 9.29
C GLN A 106 -14.73 -4.31 9.62
N LYS A 107 -15.33 -3.14 9.38
CA LYS A 107 -16.76 -2.91 9.62
C LYS A 107 -17.64 -3.73 8.68
N TRP A 108 -17.29 -3.77 7.41
CA TRP A 108 -18.02 -4.56 6.41
C TRP A 108 -18.04 -6.06 6.74
N LEU A 109 -16.92 -6.61 7.24
CA LEU A 109 -16.87 -8.00 7.72
C LEU A 109 -17.89 -8.26 8.84
N GLU A 110 -18.09 -7.32 9.77
CA GLU A 110 -19.14 -7.45 10.79
C GLU A 110 -20.53 -7.42 10.16
N ASP A 111 -20.77 -6.48 9.24
CA ASP A 111 -22.08 -6.25 8.64
C ASP A 111 -22.56 -7.46 7.79
N ILE A 112 -21.63 -8.19 7.18
CA ILE A 112 -21.94 -9.42 6.43
C ILE A 112 -21.89 -10.70 7.29
N GLY A 113 -21.67 -10.58 8.60
CA GLY A 113 -21.64 -11.71 9.53
C GLY A 113 -20.38 -12.58 9.45
N LEU A 114 -19.25 -12.00 9.03
CA LEU A 114 -17.95 -12.66 8.93
C LEU A 114 -16.85 -12.03 9.84
N PRO A 115 -17.12 -11.67 11.11
CA PRO A 115 -16.16 -10.98 11.97
C PRO A 115 -14.92 -11.81 12.32
N GLN A 116 -14.96 -13.13 12.14
CA GLN A 116 -13.82 -14.02 12.40
C GLN A 116 -12.62 -13.78 11.48
N TYR A 117 -12.80 -13.15 10.32
CA TYR A 117 -11.71 -12.84 9.39
C TYR A 117 -11.07 -11.47 9.64
N LYS A 118 -11.55 -10.71 10.63
CA LYS A 118 -11.08 -9.36 10.93
C LYS A 118 -9.56 -9.29 11.13
N GLU A 119 -9.03 -10.18 11.97
CA GLU A 119 -7.59 -10.24 12.26
C GLU A 119 -6.79 -10.53 10.99
N VAL A 120 -7.11 -11.62 10.29
CA VAL A 120 -6.41 -12.03 9.05
C VAL A 120 -6.47 -10.94 7.96
N PHE A 121 -7.61 -10.28 7.79
CA PHE A 121 -7.75 -9.18 6.82
C PHE A 121 -6.97 -7.94 7.25
N CYS A 122 -6.88 -7.66 8.55
CA CYS A 122 -6.08 -6.56 9.07
C CYS A 122 -4.58 -6.82 8.89
N GLU A 123 -4.13 -8.02 9.26
CA GLU A 123 -2.73 -8.45 9.13
C GLU A 123 -2.25 -8.38 7.67
N ASN A 124 -3.10 -8.80 6.73
CA ASN A 124 -2.80 -8.73 5.30
C ASN A 124 -3.16 -7.39 4.64
N MET A 125 -3.54 -6.39 5.45
CA MET A 125 -3.86 -5.02 5.02
C MET A 125 -4.86 -4.98 3.86
N ILE A 126 -5.96 -5.72 4.00
CA ILE A 126 -7.03 -5.74 3.00
C ILE A 126 -7.86 -4.46 3.11
N ASP A 127 -7.76 -3.61 2.09
CA ASP A 127 -8.53 -2.39 1.88
C ASP A 127 -9.25 -2.46 0.52
N GLY A 128 -9.85 -1.37 0.05
CA GLY A 128 -10.59 -1.36 -1.21
C GLY A 128 -9.74 -1.67 -2.43
N LEU A 129 -8.47 -1.23 -2.43
CA LEU A 129 -7.52 -1.52 -3.49
C LEU A 129 -7.23 -3.03 -3.55
N MET A 130 -7.00 -3.65 -2.40
CA MET A 130 -6.86 -5.10 -2.32
C MET A 130 -8.14 -5.83 -2.71
N PHE A 131 -9.31 -5.44 -2.20
CA PHE A 131 -10.59 -6.07 -2.53
C PHE A 131 -10.86 -6.16 -4.02
N SER A 132 -10.56 -5.08 -4.74
CA SER A 132 -10.76 -5.02 -6.19
C SER A 132 -9.84 -5.97 -6.96
N ALA A 133 -8.75 -6.43 -6.34
CA ALA A 133 -7.73 -7.26 -6.93
C ALA A 133 -7.66 -8.70 -6.36
N LEU A 134 -8.32 -8.99 -5.24
CA LEU A 134 -8.35 -10.32 -4.63
C LEU A 134 -9.03 -11.32 -5.56
N THR A 135 -8.44 -12.50 -5.65
CA THR A 135 -8.98 -13.66 -6.36
C THR A 135 -9.37 -14.74 -5.34
N ALA A 136 -10.16 -15.71 -5.77
CA ALA A 136 -10.51 -16.83 -4.91
C ALA A 136 -9.27 -17.61 -4.44
N ALA A 137 -8.22 -17.71 -5.26
CA ALA A 137 -6.98 -18.38 -4.90
C ALA A 137 -6.26 -17.67 -3.74
N ASP A 138 -6.30 -16.33 -3.71
CA ASP A 138 -5.64 -15.53 -2.66
C ASP A 138 -6.29 -15.71 -1.27
N LEU A 139 -7.52 -16.24 -1.20
CA LEU A 139 -8.28 -16.42 0.04
C LEU A 139 -8.24 -17.86 0.57
N VAL A 140 -7.58 -18.78 -0.16
CA VAL A 140 -7.52 -20.21 0.16
C VAL A 140 -6.14 -20.63 0.68
N GLU A 141 -5.12 -19.78 0.50
CA GLU A 141 -3.74 -19.99 1.00
C GLU A 141 -3.58 -19.68 2.50
#